data_AF-A0A134ARS2-F1
#
_entry.id   AF-A0A134ARS2-F1
#
_cell.length_a   1.000
_cell.length_b   1.000
_cell.length_c   1.000
_cell.angle_alpha   90.00
_cell.angle_beta   90.00
_cell.angle_gamma   90.00
#
_symmetry.space_group_name_H-M   'P 1'
#
loop_
_entity.id
_entity.type
_entity.pdbx_description
1 polymer ?
#
loop_
_entity_poly.entity_id
_entity_poly.type
_entity_poly.pdbx_seq_one_letter_code
_entity_poly.pdbx_strand_id
1 'polypeptide(L)'
;MNKNFKKSTIILLSVSILASSIPVFAQSKNTKALTEINDCVNFKEENYNSSLANSILEKNFDEDLLTDEESKLLDSLVSKETKSTEEKEEILEVLKTFNDPYLRSVKKVISVDKAGKALNIVIDLALLATGEGGLANAGIKELEKKYGVEKAKEIIEKKVVTKVAKKLSDWGLKGMLAHAGRFAGIIIDNIFDPGTAIAKFIDNHLDANKGNGYLDVNVPW
;
A
#
# COMPACT_ATOMS: atom_id res chain seq x y z
N MET A 1 38.09 -5.72 -3.73
CA MET A 1 36.66 -5.38 -3.92
C MET A 1 35.90 -6.08 -2.80
N ASN A 2 35.04 -5.51 -1.96
CA ASN A 2 34.44 -4.18 -1.86
C ASN A 2 34.31 -3.86 -0.34
N LYS A 3 35.06 -2.86 0.15
CA LYS A 3 35.14 -2.47 1.58
C LYS A 3 34.09 -1.39 1.88
N ASN A 4 32.79 -1.69 1.88
CA ASN A 4 31.78 -0.67 2.19
C ASN A 4 30.63 -1.11 3.12
N PHE A 5 30.59 -2.36 3.61
CA PHE A 5 29.47 -2.83 4.45
C PHE A 5 29.63 -2.66 5.97
N LYS A 6 30.76 -2.12 6.47
CA LYS A 6 31.02 -1.99 7.92
C LYS A 6 30.78 -0.60 8.52
N LYS A 7 30.47 0.43 7.73
CA LYS A 7 30.30 1.80 8.26
C LYS A 7 28.90 2.09 8.84
N SER A 8 27.83 1.47 8.35
CA SER A 8 26.48 1.76 8.86
C SER A 8 26.16 1.12 10.21
N THR A 9 26.69 -0.08 10.50
CA THR A 9 26.44 -0.77 11.79
C THR A 9 27.17 -0.13 12.97
N ILE A 10 28.28 0.58 12.73
CA ILE A 10 29.08 1.22 13.79
C ILE A 10 28.44 2.54 14.28
N ILE A 11 27.62 3.19 13.45
CA ILE A 11 26.91 4.43 13.85
C ILE A 11 25.77 4.09 14.84
N LEU A 12 25.08 2.97 14.65
CA LEU A 12 23.99 2.52 15.54
C LEU A 12 24.47 2.15 16.96
N LEU A 13 25.68 1.62 17.11
CA LEU A 13 26.19 1.22 18.44
C LEU A 13 26.81 2.38 19.23
N SER A 14 27.31 3.42 18.54
CA SER A 14 28.02 4.53 19.20
C SER A 14 27.08 5.59 19.79
N VAL A 15 25.85 5.73 19.27
CA VAL A 15 24.85 6.67 19.81
C VAL A 15 24.26 6.15 21.14
N SER A 16 24.07 4.83 21.28
CA SER A 16 23.46 4.24 22.47
C SER A 16 24.38 4.24 23.70
N ILE A 17 25.70 4.29 23.52
CA ILE A 17 26.67 4.20 24.64
C ILE A 17 26.99 5.58 25.24
N LEU A 18 26.77 6.69 24.52
CA LEU A 18 27.06 8.04 25.05
C LEU A 18 25.96 8.61 25.97
N ALA A 19 24.79 7.96 26.08
CA ALA A 19 23.65 8.51 26.81
C ALA A 19 23.72 8.32 28.34
N SER A 20 24.63 7.49 28.86
CA SER A 20 24.64 7.10 30.29
C SER A 20 25.51 7.97 31.20
N SER A 21 26.15 9.03 30.71
CA SER A 21 27.11 9.83 31.51
C SER A 21 27.01 11.35 31.32
N ILE A 22 25.91 11.85 30.74
CA ILE A 22 25.73 13.29 30.50
C ILE A 22 24.84 13.91 31.61
N PRO A 23 25.25 15.00 32.28
CA PRO A 23 24.42 15.67 33.27
C PRO A 23 23.09 16.18 32.67
N VAL A 24 22.02 16.11 33.47
CA VAL A 24 20.60 16.37 33.14
C VAL A 24 20.36 17.65 32.31
N PHE A 25 21.21 18.66 32.41
CA PHE A 25 21.10 19.91 31.64
C PHE A 25 21.48 19.80 30.15
N ALA A 26 22.32 18.83 29.77
CA ALA A 26 22.64 18.54 28.37
C ALA A 26 21.68 17.52 27.73
N GLN A 27 20.78 16.94 28.52
CA GLN A 27 19.73 16.04 28.04
C GLN A 27 18.62 16.80 27.29
N SER A 28 18.29 18.05 27.68
CA SER A 28 17.21 18.83 27.03
C SER A 28 17.56 19.43 25.67
N LYS A 29 18.84 19.76 25.43
CA LYS A 29 19.34 20.17 24.11
C LYS A 29 19.52 18.97 23.18
N ASN A 30 19.93 17.81 23.73
CA ASN A 30 20.02 16.56 22.99
C ASN A 30 18.66 15.99 22.61
N THR A 31 17.61 16.10 23.44
CA THR A 31 16.27 15.63 23.06
C THR A 31 15.74 16.39 21.87
N LYS A 32 15.86 17.73 21.83
CA LYS A 32 15.41 18.52 20.68
C LYS A 32 16.18 18.18 19.40
N ALA A 33 17.50 18.04 19.48
CA ALA A 33 18.32 17.61 18.34
C ALA A 33 18.03 16.16 17.90
N LEU A 34 17.74 15.25 18.85
CA LEU A 34 17.31 13.88 18.54
C LEU A 34 15.94 13.86 17.88
N THR A 35 14.98 14.68 18.33
CA THR A 35 13.68 14.84 17.67
C THR A 35 13.86 15.37 16.26
N GLU A 36 14.67 16.42 16.06
CA GLU A 36 14.95 16.99 14.73
C GLU A 36 15.67 15.99 13.79
N ILE A 37 16.59 15.16 14.32
CA ILE A 37 17.24 14.10 13.54
C ILE A 37 16.25 12.98 13.20
N ASN A 38 15.40 12.57 14.15
CA ASN A 38 14.42 11.51 13.95
C ASN A 38 13.34 11.94 12.94
N ASP A 39 12.90 13.20 13.03
CA ASP A 39 11.97 13.81 12.08
C ASP A 39 12.61 13.91 10.68
N CYS A 40 13.89 14.26 10.58
CA CYS A 40 14.62 14.31 9.31
C CYS A 40 14.85 12.92 8.69
N VAL A 41 15.10 11.90 9.50
CA VAL A 41 15.24 10.50 9.05
C VAL A 41 13.90 9.94 8.59
N ASN A 42 12.83 10.13 9.38
CA ASN A 42 11.46 9.74 9.01
C ASN A 42 11.00 10.44 7.73
N PHE A 43 11.25 11.74 7.60
CA PHE A 43 10.90 12.52 6.40
C PHE A 43 11.64 12.01 5.14
N LYS A 44 12.89 11.54 5.25
CA LYS A 44 13.63 10.96 4.12
C LYS A 44 13.14 9.55 3.77
N GLU A 45 12.79 8.75 4.77
CA GLU A 45 12.28 7.39 4.59
C GLU A 45 10.86 7.41 3.99
N GLU A 46 9.99 8.33 4.43
CA GLU A 46 8.65 8.55 3.88
C GLU A 46 8.68 9.03 2.42
N ASN A 47 9.57 9.96 2.07
CA ASN A 47 9.73 10.43 0.69
C ASN A 47 10.31 9.34 -0.24
N TYR A 48 11.24 8.53 0.26
CA TYR A 48 11.80 7.42 -0.51
C TYR A 48 10.78 6.30 -0.76
N ASN A 49 10.03 5.90 0.28
CA ASN A 49 8.99 4.89 0.16
C ASN A 49 7.81 5.37 -0.70
N SER A 50 7.48 6.67 -0.67
CA SER A 50 6.48 7.26 -1.57
C SER A 50 6.88 7.17 -3.04
N SER A 51 8.16 7.42 -3.36
CA SER A 51 8.68 7.29 -4.74
C SER A 51 8.63 5.85 -5.23
N LEU A 52 9.07 4.89 -4.40
CA LEU A 52 9.01 3.46 -4.74
C LEU A 52 7.57 3.01 -4.96
N ALA A 53 6.66 3.40 -4.06
CA ALA A 53 5.26 3.00 -4.12
C ALA A 53 4.56 3.55 -5.39
N ASN A 54 4.81 4.81 -5.74
CA ASN A 54 4.32 5.38 -6.99
C ASN A 54 4.84 4.61 -8.21
N SER A 55 6.14 4.30 -8.25
CA SER A 55 6.75 3.56 -9.35
C SER A 55 6.16 2.16 -9.53
N ILE A 56 5.95 1.41 -8.44
CA ILE A 56 5.31 0.08 -8.48
C ILE A 56 3.89 0.17 -9.08
N LEU A 57 3.10 1.16 -8.64
CA LEU A 57 1.75 1.40 -9.14
C LEU A 57 1.73 1.82 -10.62
N GLU A 58 2.72 2.59 -11.07
CA GLU A 58 2.85 3.02 -12.46
C GLU A 58 3.28 1.89 -13.40
N LYS A 59 4.23 1.05 -12.95
CA LYS A 59 4.67 -0.17 -13.65
C LYS A 59 3.64 -1.29 -13.59
N ASN A 60 2.52 -1.08 -12.89
CA ASN A 60 1.43 -2.03 -12.78
C ASN A 60 1.88 -3.42 -12.30
N PHE A 61 2.83 -3.46 -11.36
CA PHE A 61 3.36 -4.70 -10.79
C PHE A 61 4.08 -5.63 -11.79
N ASP A 62 4.54 -5.09 -12.93
CA ASP A 62 5.37 -5.81 -13.89
C ASP A 62 6.78 -6.04 -13.31
N GLU A 63 7.04 -7.27 -12.84
CA GLU A 63 8.29 -7.66 -12.20
C GLU A 63 9.52 -7.45 -13.07
N ASP A 64 9.39 -7.54 -14.39
CA ASP A 64 10.50 -7.32 -15.32
C ASP A 64 10.92 -5.84 -15.37
N LEU A 65 10.04 -4.94 -14.93
CA LEU A 65 10.28 -3.51 -14.86
C LEU A 65 10.64 -3.03 -13.46
N LEU A 66 10.45 -3.84 -12.42
CA LEU A 66 10.71 -3.45 -11.03
C LEU A 66 12.22 -3.44 -10.72
N THR A 67 12.67 -2.45 -9.95
CA THR A 67 14.02 -2.48 -9.35
C THR A 67 14.06 -3.42 -8.15
N ASP A 68 15.27 -3.80 -7.71
CA ASP A 68 15.46 -4.64 -6.52
C ASP A 68 14.77 -4.08 -5.27
N GLU A 69 14.76 -2.75 -5.10
CA GLU A 69 14.13 -2.08 -3.97
C GLU A 69 12.60 -2.06 -4.08
N GLU A 70 12.07 -1.86 -5.28
CA GLU A 70 10.63 -1.93 -5.56
C GLU A 70 10.09 -3.34 -5.32
N SER A 71 10.82 -4.36 -5.81
CA SER A 71 10.50 -5.77 -5.58
C SER A 71 10.53 -6.13 -4.10
N LYS A 72 11.51 -5.63 -3.33
CA LYS A 72 11.55 -5.84 -1.87
C LYS A 72 10.38 -5.20 -1.14
N LEU A 73 9.98 -3.99 -1.54
CA LEU A 73 8.82 -3.32 -0.96
C LEU A 73 7.54 -4.11 -1.27
N LEU A 74 7.34 -4.49 -2.54
CA LEU A 74 6.19 -5.29 -2.96
C LEU A 74 6.15 -6.62 -2.21
N ASP A 75 7.26 -7.35 -2.15
CA ASP A 75 7.38 -8.61 -1.41
C ASP A 75 7.03 -8.45 0.06
N SER A 76 7.51 -7.38 0.71
CA SER A 76 7.19 -7.10 2.10
C SER A 76 5.69 -6.85 2.32
N LEU A 77 5.00 -6.25 1.35
CA LEU A 77 3.55 -6.03 1.44
C LEU A 77 2.79 -7.33 1.18
N VAL A 78 3.16 -8.11 0.17
CA VAL A 78 2.51 -9.39 -0.12
C VAL A 78 2.67 -10.35 1.07
N SER A 79 3.86 -10.43 1.67
CA SER A 79 4.09 -11.29 2.85
C SER A 79 3.33 -10.87 4.11
N LYS A 80 2.75 -9.67 4.17
CA LYS A 80 1.84 -9.29 5.28
C LYS A 80 0.45 -9.88 5.10
N GLU A 81 0.03 -10.05 3.85
CA GLU A 81 -1.28 -10.57 3.48
C GLU A 81 -1.31 -12.10 3.38
N THR A 82 -0.16 -12.75 3.28
CA THR A 82 -0.05 -14.19 3.00
C THR A 82 0.67 -14.96 4.11
N LYS A 83 0.35 -16.25 4.21
CA LYS A 83 0.92 -17.18 5.21
C LYS A 83 1.81 -18.24 4.58
N SER A 84 1.78 -18.40 3.26
CA SER A 84 2.57 -19.38 2.52
C SER A 84 3.17 -18.79 1.25
N THR A 85 4.19 -19.46 0.72
CA THR A 85 4.82 -19.11 -0.56
C THR A 85 3.84 -19.27 -1.73
N GLU A 86 3.03 -20.33 -1.72
CA GLU A 86 2.01 -20.58 -2.75
C GLU A 86 1.00 -19.44 -2.80
N GLU A 87 0.48 -19.02 -1.65
CA GLU A 87 -0.46 -17.90 -1.57
C GLU A 87 0.19 -16.58 -2.02
N LYS A 88 1.48 -16.37 -1.71
CA LYS A 88 2.24 -15.22 -2.21
C LYS A 88 2.24 -15.17 -3.75
N GLU A 89 2.53 -16.29 -4.41
CA GLU A 89 2.56 -16.38 -5.87
C GLU A 89 1.17 -16.12 -6.48
N GLU A 90 0.11 -16.67 -5.88
CA GLU A 90 -1.27 -16.43 -6.32
C GLU A 90 -1.67 -14.95 -6.20
N ILE A 91 -1.30 -14.27 -5.11
CA ILE A 91 -1.59 -12.84 -4.94
C ILE A 91 -0.79 -11.99 -5.92
N LEU A 92 0.49 -12.32 -6.16
CA LEU A 92 1.29 -11.65 -7.19
C LEU A 92 0.67 -11.83 -8.59
N GLU A 93 0.16 -13.02 -8.91
CA GLU A 93 -0.55 -13.25 -10.17
C GLU A 93 -1.80 -12.37 -10.29
N VAL A 94 -2.60 -12.26 -9.22
CA VAL A 94 -3.78 -11.37 -9.17
C VAL A 94 -3.39 -9.89 -9.33
N LEU A 95 -2.24 -9.47 -8.79
CA LEU A 95 -1.74 -8.10 -8.96
C LEU A 95 -1.26 -7.82 -10.39
N LYS A 96 -0.65 -8.80 -11.06
CA LYS A 96 -0.13 -8.69 -12.45
C LYS A 96 -1.25 -8.68 -13.50
N THR A 97 -2.32 -9.42 -13.24
CA THR A 97 -3.58 -9.46 -14.00
C THR A 97 -4.20 -8.04 -14.10
N PHE A 98 -4.70 -7.44 -15.21
CA PHE A 98 -4.72 -7.70 -16.66
C PHE A 98 -4.64 -6.38 -17.45
N ASN A 99 -4.01 -6.41 -18.64
CA ASN A 99 -4.53 -5.71 -19.84
C ASN A 99 -4.11 -6.46 -21.11
N ASP A 100 -4.09 -7.80 -21.06
CA ASP A 100 -3.79 -8.65 -22.21
C ASP A 100 -5.05 -8.79 -23.09
N PRO A 101 -5.04 -8.32 -24.36
CA PRO A 101 -6.17 -8.42 -25.27
C PRO A 101 -6.66 -9.86 -25.52
N TYR A 102 -5.78 -10.87 -25.43
CA TYR A 102 -6.15 -12.27 -25.65
C TYR A 102 -6.97 -12.84 -24.50
N LEU A 103 -6.64 -12.44 -23.28
CA LEU A 103 -7.29 -12.96 -22.09
C LEU A 103 -8.67 -12.32 -21.88
N ARG A 104 -8.99 -11.20 -22.56
CA ARG A 104 -10.32 -10.56 -22.62
C ARG A 104 -11.48 -11.44 -23.09
N SER A 105 -11.18 -12.54 -23.76
CA SER A 105 -12.19 -13.47 -24.31
C SER A 105 -12.62 -14.56 -23.33
N VAL A 106 -11.92 -14.74 -22.20
CA VAL A 106 -12.18 -15.80 -21.22
C VAL A 106 -12.71 -15.18 -19.92
N LYS A 107 -13.92 -15.60 -19.51
CA LYS A 107 -14.46 -15.25 -18.20
C LYS A 107 -13.50 -15.75 -17.14
N LYS A 108 -13.00 -14.83 -16.31
CA LYS A 108 -12.15 -15.15 -15.16
C LYS A 108 -12.89 -14.84 -13.87
N VAL A 109 -12.57 -15.60 -12.83
CA VAL A 109 -13.10 -15.38 -11.50
C VAL A 109 -11.94 -15.25 -10.52
N ILE A 110 -12.03 -14.27 -9.63
CA ILE A 110 -11.07 -14.07 -8.54
C ILE A 110 -11.85 -14.24 -7.24
N SER A 111 -11.39 -15.07 -6.31
CA SER A 111 -12.07 -15.16 -5.02
C SER A 111 -12.01 -13.82 -4.28
N VAL A 112 -13.05 -13.51 -3.51
CA VAL A 112 -13.11 -12.28 -2.70
C VAL A 112 -11.92 -12.16 -1.76
N ASP A 113 -11.43 -13.26 -1.22
CA ASP A 113 -10.24 -13.31 -0.37
C ASP A 113 -8.98 -12.86 -1.12
N LYS A 114 -8.71 -13.44 -2.29
CA LYS A 114 -7.54 -13.08 -3.11
C LYS A 114 -7.62 -11.64 -3.63
N ALA A 115 -8.82 -11.23 -4.09
CA ALA A 115 -9.06 -9.85 -4.51
C ALA A 115 -8.85 -8.87 -3.34
N GLY A 116 -9.34 -9.22 -2.14
CA GLY A 116 -9.19 -8.42 -0.94
C GLY A 116 -7.73 -8.14 -0.59
N LYS A 117 -6.91 -9.19 -0.52
CA LYS A 117 -5.46 -9.11 -0.25
C LYS A 117 -4.72 -8.28 -1.29
N ALA A 118 -5.01 -8.50 -2.57
CA ALA A 118 -4.43 -7.69 -3.65
C ALA A 118 -4.83 -6.21 -3.53
N LEU A 119 -6.08 -5.92 -3.18
CA LEU A 119 -6.54 -4.54 -2.95
C LEU A 119 -5.92 -3.91 -1.70
N ASN A 120 -5.67 -4.66 -0.62
CA ASN A 120 -4.93 -4.17 0.55
C ASN A 120 -3.54 -3.66 0.13
N ILE A 121 -2.82 -4.44 -0.68
CA ILE A 121 -1.49 -4.06 -1.20
C ILE A 121 -1.57 -2.78 -2.05
N VAL A 122 -2.59 -2.67 -2.92
CA VAL A 122 -2.80 -1.46 -3.74
C VAL A 122 -3.11 -0.24 -2.87
N ILE A 123 -3.93 -0.40 -1.83
CA ILE A 123 -4.28 0.67 -0.89
C ILE A 123 -3.06 1.12 -0.11
N ASP A 124 -2.26 0.17 0.40
CA ASP A 124 -1.03 0.43 1.12
C ASP A 124 -0.02 1.20 0.26
N LEU A 125 0.22 0.74 -0.98
CA LEU A 125 1.08 1.46 -1.92
C LEU A 125 0.54 2.86 -2.22
N ALA A 126 -0.77 2.99 -2.44
CA ALA A 126 -1.37 4.28 -2.76
C ALA A 126 -1.33 5.26 -1.58
N LEU A 127 -1.43 4.77 -0.34
CA LEU A 127 -1.25 5.57 0.87
C LEU A 127 0.21 5.98 1.07
N LEU A 128 1.16 5.06 0.90
CA LEU A 128 2.60 5.38 0.92
C LEU A 128 2.93 6.46 -0.13
N ALA A 129 2.38 6.32 -1.34
CA ALA A 129 2.51 7.26 -2.44
C ALA A 129 1.95 8.67 -2.15
N THR A 130 1.12 8.84 -1.12
CA THR A 130 0.67 10.18 -0.71
C THR A 130 1.80 11.01 -0.11
N GLY A 131 2.86 10.38 0.39
CA GLY A 131 3.96 11.01 1.13
C GLY A 131 3.62 11.38 2.58
N GLU A 132 2.43 11.01 3.06
CA GLU A 132 1.96 11.33 4.41
C GLU A 132 2.22 10.19 5.42
N GLY A 133 3.01 9.20 5.00
CA GLY A 133 3.51 8.11 5.84
C GLY A 133 2.51 6.99 6.09
N GLY A 134 2.97 5.74 5.98
CA GLY A 134 2.30 4.57 6.56
C GLY A 134 1.36 3.77 5.65
N LEU A 135 1.11 2.53 6.09
CA LEU A 135 0.14 1.59 5.55
C LEU A 135 -1.27 1.90 6.05
N ALA A 136 -2.32 1.32 5.47
CA ALA A 136 -3.75 1.57 5.73
C ALA A 136 -4.07 2.29 7.05
N ASN A 137 -4.04 1.58 8.18
CA ASN A 137 -4.34 2.12 9.50
C ASN A 137 -3.47 3.31 9.91
N ALA A 138 -2.16 3.27 9.66
CA ALA A 138 -1.25 4.35 10.03
C ALA A 138 -1.41 5.57 9.11
N GLY A 139 -1.50 5.36 7.80
CA GLY A 139 -1.61 6.44 6.82
C GLY A 139 -2.95 7.15 6.88
N ILE A 140 -4.05 6.43 7.11
CA ILE A 140 -5.36 7.07 7.33
C ILE A 140 -5.32 7.93 8.59
N LYS A 141 -4.79 7.42 9.71
CA LYS A 141 -4.68 8.18 10.96
C LYS A 141 -3.80 9.42 10.84
N GLU A 142 -2.68 9.33 10.13
CA GLU A 142 -1.80 10.49 9.94
C GLU A 142 -2.47 11.55 9.06
N LEU A 143 -3.18 11.14 8.00
CA LEU A 143 -3.99 12.04 7.18
C LEU A 143 -5.08 12.74 8.02
N GLU A 144 -5.81 12.01 8.84
CA GLU A 144 -6.85 12.57 9.72
C GLU A 144 -6.27 13.54 10.74
N LYS A 145 -5.13 13.20 11.34
CA LYS A 145 -4.43 14.05 12.31
C LYS A 145 -3.93 15.35 11.68
N LYS A 146 -3.42 15.29 10.44
CA LYS A 146 -2.82 16.44 9.75
C LYS A 146 -3.86 17.36 9.12
N TYR A 147 -4.92 16.79 8.55
CA TYR A 147 -5.86 17.53 7.70
C TYR A 147 -7.31 17.51 8.21
N GLY A 148 -7.64 16.67 9.19
CA GLY A 148 -9.01 16.40 9.62
C GLY A 148 -9.70 15.36 8.75
N VAL A 149 -10.75 14.75 9.29
CA VAL A 149 -11.48 13.60 8.70
C VAL A 149 -12.02 13.91 7.29
N GLU A 150 -12.68 15.05 7.11
CA GLU A 150 -13.26 15.42 5.81
C GLU A 150 -12.21 15.58 4.72
N LYS A 151 -11.07 16.20 5.06
CA LYS A 151 -9.99 16.42 4.09
C LYS A 151 -9.20 15.14 3.82
N ALA A 152 -9.01 14.30 4.84
CA ALA A 152 -8.42 12.97 4.68
C ALA A 152 -9.26 12.12 3.72
N LYS A 153 -10.59 12.14 3.86
CA LYS A 153 -11.51 11.47 2.95
C LYS A 153 -11.37 11.96 1.51
N GLU A 154 -11.30 13.27 1.29
CA GLU A 154 -11.07 13.85 -0.05
C GLU A 154 -9.73 13.39 -0.65
N ILE A 155 -8.67 13.32 0.16
CA ILE A 155 -7.35 12.83 -0.26
C ILE A 155 -7.41 11.34 -0.62
N ILE A 156 -8.04 10.52 0.23
CA ILE A 156 -8.23 9.09 -0.02
C ILE A 156 -9.01 8.87 -1.32
N GLU A 157 -10.11 9.59 -1.52
CA GLU A 157 -10.91 9.49 -2.74
C GLU A 157 -10.10 9.84 -3.99
N LYS A 158 -9.33 10.93 -3.96
CA LYS A 158 -8.56 11.40 -5.12
C LYS A 158 -7.33 10.55 -5.41
N LYS A 159 -6.57 10.16 -4.37
CA LYS A 159 -5.26 9.53 -4.53
C LYS A 159 -5.29 8.01 -4.38
N VAL A 160 -6.06 7.49 -3.43
CA VAL A 160 -6.09 6.04 -3.11
C VAL A 160 -7.13 5.34 -3.96
N VAL A 161 -8.38 5.82 -3.92
CA VAL A 161 -9.50 5.18 -4.62
C VAL A 161 -9.31 5.21 -6.13
N THR A 162 -8.71 6.26 -6.69
CA THR A 162 -8.35 6.29 -8.12
C THR A 162 -7.44 5.12 -8.51
N LYS A 163 -6.47 4.74 -7.67
CA LYS A 163 -5.56 3.61 -7.93
C LYS A 163 -6.27 2.27 -7.77
N VAL A 164 -7.12 2.14 -6.75
CA VAL A 164 -7.99 0.98 -6.55
C VAL A 164 -8.92 0.77 -7.74
N ALA A 165 -9.64 1.81 -8.16
CA ALA A 165 -10.55 1.75 -9.29
C ALA A 165 -9.83 1.46 -10.60
N LYS A 166 -8.60 2.00 -10.78
CA LYS A 166 -7.76 1.61 -11.92
C LYS A 166 -7.43 0.12 -11.88
N LYS A 167 -6.97 -0.42 -10.75
CA LYS A 167 -6.65 -1.86 -10.64
C LYS A 167 -7.88 -2.73 -10.91
N LEU A 168 -9.04 -2.38 -10.37
CA LEU A 168 -10.31 -3.06 -10.67
C LEU A 168 -10.65 -2.99 -12.17
N SER A 169 -10.41 -1.84 -12.81
CA SER A 169 -10.57 -1.69 -14.26
C SER A 169 -9.56 -2.51 -15.05
N ASP A 170 -8.33 -2.68 -14.57
CA ASP A 170 -7.33 -3.57 -15.15
C ASP A 170 -7.80 -5.04 -15.05
N TRP A 171 -8.50 -5.41 -13.96
CA TRP A 171 -9.22 -6.68 -13.89
C TRP A 171 -10.45 -6.75 -14.80
N GLY A 172 -10.83 -5.67 -15.50
CA GLY A 172 -11.98 -5.63 -16.40
C GLY A 172 -13.30 -5.22 -15.75
N LEU A 173 -13.30 -4.82 -14.47
CA LEU A 173 -14.46 -4.20 -13.83
C LEU A 173 -14.52 -2.72 -14.20
N LYS A 174 -15.25 -2.43 -15.28
CA LYS A 174 -15.43 -1.04 -15.76
C LYS A 174 -16.39 -0.27 -14.86
N GLY A 175 -16.28 1.06 -14.87
CA GLY A 175 -17.22 1.94 -14.15
C GLY A 175 -16.99 2.08 -12.64
N MET A 176 -15.95 1.45 -12.08
CA MET A 176 -15.69 1.45 -10.65
C MET A 176 -15.43 2.85 -10.05
N LEU A 177 -14.97 3.81 -10.85
CA LEU A 177 -14.82 5.21 -10.41
C LEU A 177 -16.15 5.87 -10.03
N ALA A 178 -17.30 5.42 -10.54
CA ALA A 178 -18.61 5.93 -10.14
C ALA A 178 -18.93 5.65 -8.65
N HIS A 179 -18.22 4.72 -8.04
CA HIS A 179 -18.36 4.34 -6.63
C HIS A 179 -17.26 4.94 -5.73
N ALA A 180 -16.51 5.94 -6.22
CA ALA A 180 -15.32 6.43 -5.53
C ALA A 180 -15.58 6.89 -4.09
N GLY A 181 -16.58 7.75 -3.87
CA GLY A 181 -16.95 8.22 -2.53
C GLY A 181 -17.40 7.09 -1.58
N ARG A 182 -18.00 6.01 -2.13
CA ARG A 182 -18.36 4.82 -1.35
C ARG A 182 -17.13 4.01 -0.96
N PHE A 183 -16.20 3.80 -1.89
CA PHE A 183 -14.92 3.13 -1.61
C PHE A 183 -14.09 3.91 -0.60
N ALA A 184 -14.04 5.25 -0.68
CA ALA A 184 -13.35 6.07 0.30
C ALA A 184 -13.93 5.86 1.72
N GLY A 185 -15.27 5.82 1.85
CA GLY A 185 -15.93 5.50 3.11
C GLY A 185 -15.57 4.09 3.62
N ILE A 186 -15.63 3.08 2.75
CA ILE A 186 -15.26 1.70 3.11
C ILE A 186 -13.81 1.62 3.63
N ILE A 187 -12.87 2.31 2.98
CA ILE A 187 -11.47 2.34 3.39
C ILE A 187 -11.31 2.91 4.80
N ILE A 188 -11.99 4.02 5.09
CA ILE A 188 -11.95 4.69 6.39
C ILE A 188 -12.64 3.84 7.47
N ASP A 189 -13.76 3.21 7.16
CA ASP A 189 -14.52 2.41 8.13
C ASP A 189 -13.85 1.05 8.43
N ASN A 190 -12.97 0.57 7.54
CA ASN A 190 -12.35 -0.76 7.61
C ASN A 190 -10.82 -0.68 7.57
N ILE A 191 -10.20 0.25 8.31
CA ILE A 191 -8.76 0.56 8.26
C ILE A 191 -7.78 -0.63 8.39
N PHE A 192 -8.23 -1.78 8.89
CA PHE A 192 -7.41 -2.98 9.08
C PHE A 192 -7.47 -3.96 7.90
N ASP A 193 -8.55 -3.94 7.12
CA ASP A 193 -8.75 -4.83 5.96
C ASP A 193 -9.68 -4.18 4.92
N PRO A 194 -9.30 -2.98 4.41
CA PRO A 194 -10.18 -2.20 3.56
C PRO A 194 -10.37 -2.85 2.17
N GLY A 195 -9.36 -3.56 1.67
CA GLY A 195 -9.39 -4.27 0.40
C GLY A 195 -10.42 -5.39 0.38
N THR A 196 -10.47 -6.23 1.42
CA THR A 196 -11.50 -7.28 1.54
C THR A 196 -12.90 -6.68 1.67
N ALA A 197 -13.04 -5.57 2.40
CA ALA A 197 -14.33 -4.87 2.51
C ALA A 197 -14.82 -4.35 1.15
N ILE A 198 -13.91 -3.80 0.32
CA ILE A 198 -14.23 -3.41 -1.06
C ILE A 198 -14.59 -4.63 -1.91
N ALA A 199 -13.80 -5.71 -1.87
CA ALA A 199 -14.07 -6.92 -2.64
C ALA A 199 -15.44 -7.53 -2.29
N LYS A 200 -15.77 -7.62 -1.00
CA LYS A 200 -17.10 -8.04 -0.53
C LYS A 200 -18.21 -7.11 -1.00
N PHE A 201 -17.98 -5.79 -1.00
CA PHE A 201 -18.97 -4.85 -1.49
C PHE A 201 -19.25 -5.06 -2.98
N ILE A 202 -18.21 -5.28 -3.78
CA ILE A 202 -18.35 -5.55 -5.22
C ILE A 202 -19.14 -6.85 -5.43
N ASP A 203 -18.71 -7.96 -4.82
CA ASP A 203 -19.41 -9.26 -4.90
C ASP A 203 -20.89 -9.11 -4.54
N ASN A 204 -21.21 -8.49 -3.40
CA ASN A 204 -22.59 -8.45 -2.92
C ASN A 204 -23.50 -7.46 -3.65
N HIS A 205 -22.95 -6.44 -4.31
CA HIS A 205 -23.77 -5.33 -4.81
C HIS A 205 -23.60 -5.02 -6.30
N LEU A 206 -22.39 -5.17 -6.82
CA LEU A 206 -22.02 -4.72 -8.17
C LEU A 206 -21.79 -5.86 -9.15
N ASP A 207 -21.41 -7.04 -8.67
CA ASP A 207 -21.25 -8.22 -9.51
C ASP A 207 -22.59 -8.66 -10.14
N ALA A 208 -22.52 -9.31 -11.30
CA ALA A 208 -23.66 -9.97 -11.91
C ALA A 208 -24.11 -11.18 -11.08
N ASN A 209 -23.16 -11.96 -10.54
CA ASN A 209 -23.41 -13.15 -9.73
C ASN A 209 -23.19 -12.87 -8.25
N LYS A 210 -24.11 -12.12 -7.66
CA LYS A 210 -23.93 -11.54 -6.32
C LYS A 210 -23.82 -12.55 -5.19
N GLY A 211 -22.90 -12.31 -4.28
CA GLY A 211 -22.78 -13.01 -2.98
C GLY A 211 -22.27 -14.44 -3.10
N ASN A 212 -21.55 -14.75 -4.18
CA ASN A 212 -21.03 -16.10 -4.41
C ASN A 212 -19.59 -16.28 -3.87
N GLY A 213 -18.95 -15.23 -3.36
CA GLY A 213 -17.59 -15.25 -2.85
C GLY A 213 -16.51 -15.06 -3.92
N TYR A 214 -16.88 -14.67 -5.14
CA TYR A 214 -15.99 -14.44 -6.28
C TYR A 214 -16.36 -13.15 -6.99
N LEU A 215 -15.36 -12.54 -7.63
CA LEU A 215 -15.53 -11.43 -8.55
C LEU A 215 -15.46 -11.98 -9.97
N ASP A 216 -16.51 -11.75 -10.75
CA ASP A 216 -16.51 -11.97 -12.19
C ASP A 216 -15.69 -10.86 -12.85
N VAL A 217 -14.47 -11.21 -13.22
CA VAL A 217 -13.51 -10.27 -13.82
C VAL A 217 -13.45 -10.50 -15.31
N ASN A 218 -13.10 -9.43 -16.04
CA ASN A 218 -12.90 -9.48 -17.48
C ASN A 218 -14.14 -10.00 -18.23
N VAL A 219 -15.31 -9.50 -17.82
CA VAL A 219 -16.57 -9.75 -18.49
C VAL A 219 -16.71 -8.74 -19.64
N PRO A 220 -16.91 -9.17 -20.90
CA PRO A 220 -17.36 -8.25 -21.93
C PRO A 220 -18.77 -7.77 -21.55
N TRP A 221 -18.86 -6.53 -21.09
CA TRP A 221 -20.11 -5.77 -20.97
C TRP A 221 -20.45 -5.14 -22.32
#